data_AF-A0A944ATZ5-F1
#
_entry.id   AF-A0A944ATZ5-F1
#
_cell.length_a   1.000
_cell.length_b   1.000
_cell.length_c   1.000
_cell.angle_alpha   90.00
_cell.angle_beta   90.00
_cell.angle_gamma   90.00
#
_symmetry.space_group_name_H-M   'P 1'
#
loop_
_entity.id
_entity.type
_entity.pdbx_description
1 polymer ?
#
loop_
_entity_poly.entity_id
_entity_poly.type
_entity_poly.pdbx_seq_one_letter_code
_entity_poly.pdbx_strand_id
1 'polypeptide(L)'
;MKSILKKVAGVAVAAVLALGMFSCSNGIDYPVKQTVATPEFSVESGAVNSGTSVTISCATGDAKIYYTTDGSEPTAANTEYTAAISITEAVTVKAIAVKDGMNNSAVASVSYTIYTPKYSVGDFVLKNGTILSKDKTPESGTVAAVIVRADTSTKTALGVGIVHKKSGLAWCTESATGFETKISALVGDETSGYMDGSDGWEILKEACSDAASNPENYPAWNYSLTYAKNNGLTGDLATGWYLPTVAELYTIYQNKTAVDESLSKAGGSTFDNYNYWSCCQYPSNYDRARVLFFYNGSMGSNSKDINFNYVCSVRAFN
;
A
#
# COMPACT_ATOMS: atom_id res chain seq x y z
N MET A 1 28.76 -38.68 5.46
CA MET A 1 28.02 -39.90 5.85
C MET A 1 26.57 -39.46 6.11
N LYS A 2 25.63 -39.86 5.24
CA LYS A 2 24.13 -39.83 5.32
C LYS A 2 23.44 -38.51 5.79
N SER A 3 22.75 -37.79 4.90
CA SER A 3 21.30 -37.92 4.54
C SER A 3 20.38 -37.67 5.75
N ILE A 4 19.46 -36.70 5.75
CA ILE A 4 18.10 -36.84 5.17
C ILE A 4 17.46 -35.47 4.82
N LEU A 5 16.80 -35.45 3.65
CA LEU A 5 15.89 -34.45 3.07
C LEU A 5 14.55 -34.29 3.82
N LYS A 6 13.89 -33.13 3.62
CA LYS A 6 12.47 -32.98 3.18
C LYS A 6 12.21 -31.52 2.71
N LYS A 7 12.12 -31.27 1.39
CA LYS A 7 10.92 -31.01 0.53
C LYS A 7 10.27 -29.64 0.80
N VAL A 8 10.44 -28.58 -0.03
CA VAL A 8 10.10 -28.29 -1.45
C VAL A 8 8.61 -28.00 -1.70
N ALA A 9 8.30 -26.78 -2.16
CA ALA A 9 7.39 -26.50 -3.28
C ALA A 9 7.60 -25.07 -3.81
N GLY A 10 8.53 -24.91 -4.76
CA GLY A 10 8.52 -23.80 -5.72
C GLY A 10 7.93 -24.32 -7.02
N VAL A 11 6.97 -23.62 -7.59
CA VAL A 11 6.46 -23.92 -8.94
C VAL A 11 7.23 -23.06 -9.92
N ALA A 12 8.27 -23.66 -10.51
CA ALA A 12 8.91 -23.15 -11.71
C ALA A 12 8.07 -23.56 -12.92
N VAL A 13 7.67 -22.59 -13.73
CA VAL A 13 7.03 -22.82 -15.03
C VAL A 13 8.09 -23.39 -15.98
N ALA A 14 7.90 -24.64 -16.39
CA ALA A 14 8.80 -25.32 -17.32
C ALA A 14 8.42 -25.00 -18.77
N ALA A 15 9.31 -24.33 -19.49
CA ALA A 15 9.30 -24.31 -20.95
C ALA A 15 9.87 -25.65 -21.45
N VAL A 16 9.02 -26.50 -22.02
CA VAL A 16 9.44 -27.75 -22.67
C VAL A 16 9.81 -27.43 -24.12
N LEU A 17 11.11 -27.37 -24.41
CA LEU A 17 11.65 -27.47 -25.76
C LEU A 17 12.02 -28.94 -25.99
N ALA A 18 11.22 -29.65 -26.77
CA ALA A 18 11.53 -30.98 -27.27
C ALA A 18 11.86 -30.88 -28.76
N LEU A 19 13.00 -31.42 -29.18
CA LEU A 19 13.22 -32.01 -30.52
C LEU A 19 14.57 -32.75 -30.56
N GLY A 20 14.52 -34.05 -30.28
CA GLY A 20 15.52 -35.03 -30.68
C GLY A 20 14.82 -36.10 -31.51
N MET A 21 15.15 -36.15 -32.80
CA MET A 21 14.51 -37.00 -33.81
C MET A 21 14.76 -38.49 -33.56
N PHE A 22 13.70 -39.29 -33.61
CA PHE A 22 13.77 -40.73 -33.83
C PHE A 22 12.82 -41.06 -34.98
N SER A 23 13.37 -41.47 -36.12
CA SER A 23 12.59 -41.99 -37.25
C SER A 23 12.26 -43.46 -37.02
N CYS A 24 11.00 -43.84 -37.25
CA CYS A 24 10.57 -44.95 -38.11
C CYS A 24 9.09 -45.30 -37.84
N SER A 25 8.23 -45.10 -38.85
CA SER A 25 7.24 -46.07 -39.38
C SER A 25 6.13 -45.32 -40.11
N ASN A 26 5.55 -45.96 -41.13
CA ASN A 26 4.42 -45.47 -41.91
C ASN A 26 3.18 -45.30 -41.01
N GLY A 27 3.06 -44.15 -40.37
CA GLY A 27 1.84 -43.68 -39.70
C GLY A 27 1.25 -42.54 -40.50
N ILE A 28 -0.07 -42.51 -40.66
CA ILE A 28 -0.78 -41.33 -41.13
C ILE A 28 -0.44 -40.20 -40.15
N ASP A 29 0.30 -39.19 -40.61
CA ASP A 29 0.63 -38.00 -39.83
C ASP A 29 -0.65 -37.17 -39.67
N TYR A 30 -1.34 -37.31 -38.54
CA TYR A 30 -2.47 -36.46 -38.19
C TYR A 30 -1.88 -35.13 -37.70
N PRO A 31 -2.16 -33.98 -38.35
CA PRO A 31 -1.61 -32.72 -37.91
C PRO A 31 -2.07 -32.46 -36.47
N VAL A 32 -1.11 -32.38 -35.54
CA VAL A 32 -1.39 -32.05 -34.14
C VAL A 32 -1.86 -30.60 -34.10
N LYS A 33 -3.15 -30.42 -33.91
CA LYS A 33 -3.77 -29.10 -33.78
C LYS A 33 -3.36 -28.48 -32.45
N GLN A 34 -2.59 -27.39 -32.50
CA GLN A 34 -2.15 -26.67 -31.29
C GLN A 34 -3.35 -26.10 -30.52
N THR A 35 -3.19 -25.92 -29.21
CA THR A 35 -4.22 -25.36 -28.31
C THR A 35 -3.89 -23.92 -27.95
N VAL A 36 -4.88 -23.04 -27.98
CA VAL A 36 -4.76 -21.64 -27.57
C VAL A 36 -4.47 -21.56 -26.07
N ALA A 37 -3.62 -20.62 -25.66
CA ALA A 37 -3.32 -20.37 -24.25
C ALA A 37 -4.58 -19.95 -23.47
N THR A 38 -4.68 -20.39 -22.22
CA THR A 38 -5.76 -19.98 -21.32
C THR A 38 -5.72 -18.47 -21.09
N PRO A 39 -6.88 -17.77 -21.12
CA PRO A 39 -6.92 -16.35 -20.77
C PRO A 39 -6.43 -16.09 -19.35
N GLU A 40 -5.75 -14.97 -19.15
CA GLU A 40 -5.27 -14.53 -17.84
C GLU A 40 -5.97 -13.21 -17.45
N PHE A 41 -6.47 -13.15 -16.22
CA PHE A 41 -7.06 -11.94 -15.64
C PHE A 41 -5.99 -11.11 -14.93
N SER A 42 -6.07 -9.78 -15.03
CA SER A 42 -5.13 -8.86 -14.38
C SER A 42 -5.28 -8.76 -12.86
N VAL A 43 -6.40 -9.24 -12.31
CA VAL A 43 -6.72 -9.23 -10.88
C VAL A 43 -7.08 -10.66 -10.49
N GLU A 44 -6.52 -11.13 -9.37
CA GLU A 44 -6.86 -12.44 -8.83
C GLU A 44 -8.28 -12.45 -8.25
N SER A 45 -8.93 -13.60 -8.25
CA SER A 45 -10.25 -13.78 -7.66
C SER A 45 -10.25 -13.38 -6.18
N GLY A 46 -11.24 -12.60 -5.75
CA GLY A 46 -11.35 -12.16 -4.36
C GLY A 46 -12.14 -10.87 -4.16
N ALA A 47 -11.98 -10.26 -2.98
CA ALA A 47 -12.58 -8.97 -2.69
C ALA A 47 -11.80 -7.85 -3.39
N VAL A 48 -12.50 -6.98 -4.11
CA VAL A 48 -11.91 -5.85 -4.84
C VAL A 48 -12.62 -4.55 -4.46
N ASN A 49 -11.97 -3.42 -4.67
CA ASN A 49 -12.62 -2.13 -4.47
C ASN A 49 -13.66 -1.91 -5.58
N SER A 50 -14.77 -1.24 -5.26
CA SER A 50 -15.75 -0.88 -6.29
C SER A 50 -15.12 0.00 -7.37
N GLY A 51 -15.38 -0.32 -8.64
CA GLY A 51 -14.78 0.32 -9.81
C GLY A 51 -13.43 -0.28 -10.24
N THR A 52 -12.98 -1.39 -9.65
CA THR A 52 -11.75 -2.07 -10.08
C THR A 52 -11.84 -2.48 -11.55
N SER A 53 -10.84 -2.07 -12.34
CA SER A 53 -10.76 -2.36 -13.77
C SER A 53 -9.99 -3.66 -14.00
N VAL A 54 -10.68 -4.70 -14.47
CA VAL A 54 -10.12 -6.02 -14.74
C VAL A 54 -9.88 -6.17 -16.24
N THR A 55 -8.64 -6.44 -16.63
CA THR A 55 -8.29 -6.77 -18.01
C THR A 55 -8.09 -8.27 -18.20
N ILE A 56 -8.31 -8.74 -19.43
CA ILE A 56 -8.12 -10.13 -19.82
C ILE A 56 -7.10 -10.15 -20.97
N SER A 57 -6.13 -11.05 -20.89
CA SER A 57 -5.08 -11.21 -21.90
C SER A 57 -4.89 -12.67 -22.29
N CYS A 58 -4.25 -12.91 -23.42
CA CYS A 58 -3.91 -14.26 -23.88
C CYS A 58 -2.53 -14.23 -24.53
N ALA A 59 -1.68 -15.20 -24.16
CA ALA A 59 -0.32 -15.31 -24.69
C ALA A 59 -0.28 -15.76 -26.17
N THR A 60 -1.36 -16.40 -26.67
CA THR A 60 -1.47 -16.74 -28.09
C THR A 60 -1.85 -15.50 -28.89
N GLY A 61 -0.90 -14.99 -29.68
CA GLY A 61 -1.12 -13.83 -30.55
C GLY A 61 -2.32 -14.00 -31.48
N ASP A 62 -3.05 -12.91 -31.71
CA ASP A 62 -4.28 -12.83 -32.53
C ASP A 62 -5.45 -13.70 -32.06
N ALA A 63 -5.37 -14.35 -30.89
CA ALA A 63 -6.51 -15.05 -30.33
C ALA A 63 -7.58 -14.05 -29.86
N LYS A 64 -8.83 -14.34 -30.17
CA LYS A 64 -9.99 -13.58 -29.69
C LYS A 64 -10.45 -14.13 -28.36
N ILE A 65 -10.77 -13.25 -27.41
CA ILE A 65 -11.22 -13.62 -26.08
C ILE A 65 -12.72 -13.34 -25.99
N TYR A 66 -13.48 -14.31 -25.49
CA TYR A 66 -14.91 -14.21 -25.25
C TYR A 66 -15.20 -14.47 -23.78
N TYR A 67 -16.16 -13.76 -23.20
CA TYR A 67 -16.42 -13.84 -21.77
C TYR A 67 -17.90 -13.76 -21.39
N THR A 68 -18.18 -14.18 -20.17
CA THR A 68 -19.47 -14.08 -19.49
C THR A 68 -19.26 -13.49 -18.09
N THR A 69 -20.27 -12.80 -17.56
CA THR A 69 -20.24 -12.19 -16.21
C THR A 69 -21.29 -12.77 -15.27
N ASP A 70 -22.14 -13.67 -15.77
CA ASP A 70 -23.18 -14.38 -15.02
C ASP A 70 -22.72 -15.76 -14.53
N GLY A 71 -21.45 -16.11 -14.77
CA GLY A 71 -20.86 -17.41 -14.42
C GLY A 71 -21.19 -18.56 -15.38
N SER A 72 -21.93 -18.32 -16.46
CA SER A 72 -22.17 -19.33 -17.52
C SER A 72 -20.90 -19.65 -18.31
N GLU A 73 -20.82 -20.83 -18.91
CA GLU A 73 -19.64 -21.23 -19.72
C GLU A 73 -19.52 -20.35 -20.98
N PRO A 74 -18.38 -19.67 -21.19
CA PRO A 74 -18.19 -18.82 -22.35
C PRO A 74 -17.93 -19.65 -23.61
N THR A 75 -18.44 -19.15 -24.72
CA THR A 75 -18.29 -19.69 -26.08
C THR A 75 -17.93 -18.56 -27.04
N ALA A 76 -17.53 -18.90 -28.27
CA ALA A 76 -17.26 -17.90 -29.31
C ALA A 76 -18.49 -17.07 -29.73
N ALA A 77 -19.69 -17.40 -29.24
CA ALA A 77 -20.92 -16.66 -29.48
C ALA A 77 -21.20 -15.60 -28.39
N ASN A 78 -20.43 -15.59 -27.29
CA ASN A 78 -20.58 -14.60 -26.22
C ASN A 78 -19.88 -13.28 -26.59
N THR A 79 -19.86 -12.34 -25.65
CA THR A 79 -19.27 -11.01 -25.84
C THR A 79 -17.76 -11.11 -26.07
N GLU A 80 -17.26 -10.56 -27.18
CA GLU A 80 -15.82 -10.41 -27.42
C GLU A 80 -15.25 -9.36 -26.45
N TYR A 81 -14.19 -9.72 -25.75
CA TYR A 81 -13.47 -8.84 -24.85
C TYR A 81 -12.67 -7.81 -25.66
N THR A 82 -13.08 -6.55 -25.55
CA THR A 82 -12.49 -5.41 -26.29
C THR A 82 -12.08 -4.25 -25.39
N ALA A 83 -12.58 -4.22 -24.15
CA ALA A 83 -12.30 -3.20 -23.14
C ALA A 83 -12.34 -3.82 -21.74
N ALA A 84 -11.65 -3.17 -20.80
CA ALA A 84 -11.59 -3.61 -19.41
C ALA A 84 -12.97 -3.65 -18.76
N ILE A 85 -13.16 -4.61 -17.85
CA ILE A 85 -14.41 -4.82 -17.12
C ILE A 85 -14.33 -4.09 -15.78
N SER A 86 -15.25 -3.15 -15.55
CA SER A 86 -15.37 -2.46 -14.26
C SER A 86 -16.20 -3.28 -13.28
N ILE A 87 -15.64 -3.61 -12.12
CA ILE A 87 -16.29 -4.41 -11.08
C ILE A 87 -16.93 -3.50 -10.04
N THR A 88 -18.26 -3.34 -10.07
CA THR A 88 -19.02 -2.49 -9.14
C THR A 88 -19.92 -3.27 -8.19
N GLU A 89 -20.11 -4.56 -8.45
CA GLU A 89 -20.88 -5.50 -7.63
C GLU A 89 -20.26 -6.90 -7.67
N ALA A 90 -20.79 -7.82 -6.87
CA ALA A 90 -20.32 -9.21 -6.88
C ALA A 90 -20.62 -9.87 -8.23
N VAL A 91 -19.61 -10.48 -8.85
CA VAL A 91 -19.69 -10.99 -10.22
C VAL A 91 -18.75 -12.17 -10.42
N THR A 92 -19.11 -13.11 -11.30
CA THR A 92 -18.20 -14.18 -11.73
C THR A 92 -17.91 -14.03 -13.21
N VAL A 93 -16.65 -13.77 -13.54
CA VAL A 93 -16.21 -13.60 -14.92
C VAL A 93 -15.54 -14.89 -15.39
N LYS A 94 -16.04 -15.46 -16.47
CA LYS A 94 -15.40 -16.58 -17.16
C LYS A 94 -14.97 -16.16 -18.56
N ALA A 95 -13.81 -16.64 -19.00
CA ALA A 95 -13.27 -16.28 -20.31
C ALA A 95 -12.69 -17.50 -21.04
N ILE A 96 -12.84 -17.50 -22.37
CA ILE A 96 -12.23 -18.45 -23.30
C ILE A 96 -11.56 -17.69 -24.44
N ALA A 97 -10.36 -18.09 -24.81
CA ALA A 97 -9.68 -17.64 -26.02
C ALA A 97 -9.85 -18.64 -27.17
N VAL A 98 -10.07 -18.12 -28.37
CA VAL A 98 -10.36 -18.85 -29.61
C VAL A 98 -9.49 -18.28 -30.73
N LYS A 99 -8.92 -19.17 -31.56
CA LYS A 99 -8.16 -18.81 -32.76
C LYS A 99 -8.40 -19.83 -33.86
N ASP A 100 -8.65 -19.35 -35.08
CA ASP A 100 -8.88 -20.19 -36.24
C ASP A 100 -7.68 -21.11 -36.50
N GLY A 101 -7.97 -22.37 -36.84
CA GLY A 101 -6.94 -23.40 -37.03
C GLY A 101 -6.37 -24.00 -35.75
N MET A 102 -6.75 -23.53 -34.56
CA MET A 102 -6.31 -24.06 -33.25
C MET A 102 -7.47 -24.64 -32.44
N ASN A 103 -7.16 -25.46 -31.44
CA ASN A 103 -8.13 -25.87 -30.42
C ASN A 103 -8.36 -24.71 -29.46
N ASN A 104 -9.61 -24.54 -29.01
CA ASN A 104 -9.94 -23.53 -28.02
C ASN A 104 -9.14 -23.75 -26.74
N SER A 105 -8.86 -22.65 -26.05
CA SER A 105 -8.24 -22.69 -24.74
C SER A 105 -9.13 -23.35 -23.68
N ALA A 106 -8.54 -23.67 -22.52
CA ALA A 106 -9.34 -23.94 -21.33
C ALA A 106 -10.02 -22.65 -20.83
N VAL A 107 -11.17 -22.80 -20.17
CA VAL A 107 -11.91 -21.67 -19.58
C VAL A 107 -11.19 -21.17 -18.32
N ALA A 108 -10.91 -19.88 -18.28
CA ALA A 108 -10.46 -19.19 -17.08
C ALA A 108 -11.68 -18.66 -16.30
N SER A 109 -11.62 -18.64 -14.97
CA SER A 109 -12.73 -18.22 -14.12
C SER A 109 -12.21 -17.44 -12.91
N VAL A 110 -12.82 -16.29 -12.63
CA VAL A 110 -12.60 -15.47 -11.42
C VAL A 110 -13.93 -15.04 -10.84
N SER A 111 -14.01 -15.02 -9.50
CA SER A 111 -15.16 -14.50 -8.76
C SER A 111 -14.72 -13.30 -7.93
N TYR A 112 -15.49 -12.22 -8.01
CA TYR A 112 -15.23 -10.98 -7.29
C TYR A 112 -16.36 -10.65 -6.31
N THR A 113 -15.98 -10.11 -5.16
CA THR A 113 -16.89 -9.44 -4.22
C THR A 113 -16.44 -7.99 -4.02
N ILE A 114 -17.34 -7.13 -3.54
CA ILE A 114 -16.98 -5.74 -3.22
C ILE A 114 -16.48 -5.64 -1.79
N TYR A 115 -15.25 -5.15 -1.65
CA TYR A 115 -14.66 -4.85 -0.35
C TYR A 115 -15.44 -3.72 0.32
N THR A 116 -15.84 -3.94 1.57
CA THR A 116 -16.50 -2.93 2.39
C THR A 116 -15.49 -2.44 3.43
N PRO A 117 -15.03 -1.17 3.35
CA PRO A 117 -14.10 -0.63 4.31
C PRO A 117 -14.65 -0.69 5.74
N LYS A 118 -13.78 -1.08 6.68
CA LYS A 118 -14.07 -1.04 8.11
C LYS A 118 -14.01 0.39 8.65
N TYR A 119 -13.19 1.24 8.04
CA TYR A 119 -12.94 2.62 8.48
C TYR A 119 -13.38 3.62 7.40
N SER A 120 -13.86 4.79 7.83
CA SER A 120 -14.07 5.96 6.97
C SER A 120 -13.16 7.11 7.39
N VAL A 121 -12.79 7.98 6.44
CA VAL A 121 -12.02 9.19 6.74
C VAL A 121 -12.76 10.05 7.76
N GLY A 122 -12.07 10.45 8.82
CA GLY A 122 -12.61 11.19 9.96
C GLY A 122 -13.07 10.32 11.13
N ASP A 123 -13.20 9.00 10.96
CA ASP A 123 -13.60 8.14 12.07
C ASP A 123 -12.58 8.18 13.21
N PHE A 124 -13.07 8.00 14.43
CA PHE A 124 -12.26 7.96 15.63
C PHE A 124 -11.85 6.54 15.94
N VAL A 125 -10.57 6.33 16.22
CA VAL A 125 -10.11 5.14 16.92
C VAL A 125 -9.97 5.49 18.40
N LEU A 126 -10.75 4.84 19.25
CA LEU A 126 -10.73 5.05 20.70
C LEU A 126 -9.59 4.28 21.36
N LYS A 127 -9.18 4.71 22.56
CA LYS A 127 -8.07 4.11 23.33
C LYS A 127 -8.29 2.64 23.71
N ASN A 128 -9.56 2.20 23.73
CA ASN A 128 -9.94 0.80 23.93
C ASN A 128 -9.92 -0.03 22.63
N GLY A 129 -9.53 0.55 21.49
CA GLY A 129 -9.48 -0.10 20.18
C GLY A 129 -10.79 -0.06 19.37
N THR A 130 -11.89 0.41 19.94
CA THR A 130 -13.17 0.51 19.21
C THR A 130 -13.19 1.70 18.25
N ILE A 131 -14.05 1.61 17.23
CA ILE A 131 -14.26 2.66 16.23
C ILE A 131 -15.53 3.43 16.58
N LEU A 132 -15.45 4.76 16.52
CA LEU A 132 -16.60 5.64 16.61
C LEU A 132 -16.69 6.47 15.33
N SER A 133 -17.87 6.52 14.74
CA SER A 133 -18.11 7.29 13.51
C SER A 133 -17.83 8.78 13.72
N LYS A 134 -17.24 9.42 12.70
CA LYS A 134 -17.00 10.88 12.63
C LYS A 134 -18.24 11.75 12.92
N ASP A 135 -19.44 11.21 12.73
CA ASP A 135 -20.71 11.91 12.92
C ASP A 135 -21.14 11.99 14.39
N LYS A 136 -20.40 11.31 15.28
CA LYS A 136 -20.59 11.36 16.74
C LYS A 136 -19.57 12.30 17.39
N THR A 137 -19.85 12.67 18.64
CA THR A 137 -18.90 13.39 19.49
C THR A 137 -18.28 12.37 20.46
N PRO A 138 -16.96 12.15 20.41
CA PRO A 138 -16.30 11.25 21.35
C PRO A 138 -16.28 11.85 22.77
N GLU A 139 -16.23 10.98 23.78
CA GLU A 139 -15.97 11.42 25.14
C GLU A 139 -14.53 11.99 25.25
N SER A 140 -14.36 13.07 26.00
CA SER A 140 -13.07 13.75 26.14
C SER A 140 -11.98 12.80 26.64
N GLY A 141 -10.80 12.84 26.00
CA GLY A 141 -9.66 12.02 26.40
C GLY A 141 -9.71 10.54 26.01
N THR A 142 -10.79 10.09 25.33
CA THR A 142 -10.97 8.69 24.91
C THR A 142 -10.43 8.37 23.52
N VAL A 143 -10.13 9.36 22.69
CA VAL A 143 -9.65 9.17 21.32
C VAL A 143 -8.13 8.94 21.30
N ALA A 144 -7.68 7.98 20.50
CA ALA A 144 -6.26 7.71 20.24
C ALA A 144 -5.80 8.28 18.89
N ALA A 145 -6.64 8.15 17.87
CA ALA A 145 -6.35 8.55 16.49
C ALA A 145 -7.61 8.98 15.73
N VAL A 146 -7.41 9.73 14.64
CA VAL A 146 -8.42 10.01 13.61
C VAL A 146 -7.99 9.34 12.30
N ILE A 147 -8.91 8.65 11.63
CA ILE A 147 -8.63 8.01 10.34
C ILE A 147 -8.46 9.08 9.25
N VAL A 148 -7.35 9.00 8.53
CA VAL A 148 -6.99 9.92 7.43
C VAL A 148 -7.12 9.27 6.06
N ARG A 149 -7.12 7.93 6.02
CA ARG A 149 -7.37 7.12 4.81
C ARG A 149 -8.08 5.83 5.22
N ALA A 150 -9.20 5.53 4.55
CA ALA A 150 -9.89 4.26 4.71
C ALA A 150 -9.04 3.07 4.25
N ASP A 151 -9.35 1.90 4.78
CA ASP A 151 -8.85 0.61 4.30
C ASP A 151 -9.46 0.27 2.94
N THR A 152 -8.70 -0.49 2.17
CA THR A 152 -9.09 -1.06 0.88
C THR A 152 -8.76 -2.54 0.86
N SER A 153 -9.20 -3.25 -0.17
CA SER A 153 -8.83 -4.65 -0.41
C SER A 153 -7.31 -4.93 -0.39
N THR A 154 -6.47 -3.91 -0.62
CA THR A 154 -5.01 -4.06 -0.75
C THR A 154 -4.21 -3.19 0.21
N LYS A 155 -4.85 -2.27 0.94
CA LYS A 155 -4.15 -1.32 1.79
C LYS A 155 -4.90 -1.10 3.10
N THR A 156 -4.20 -1.24 4.21
CA THR A 156 -4.72 -1.00 5.56
C THR A 156 -5.13 0.46 5.74
N ALA A 157 -6.01 0.76 6.69
CA ALA A 157 -6.39 2.14 6.99
C ALA A 157 -5.20 2.89 7.60
N LEU A 158 -5.12 4.20 7.39
CA LEU A 158 -4.14 5.07 8.02
C LEU A 158 -4.85 6.00 8.99
N GLY A 159 -4.33 6.13 10.21
CA GLY A 159 -4.78 7.13 11.16
C GLY A 159 -3.65 8.02 11.65
N VAL A 160 -4.01 9.22 12.10
CA VAL A 160 -3.10 10.20 12.69
C VAL A 160 -3.43 10.42 14.16
N GLY A 161 -2.38 10.63 14.95
CA GLY A 161 -2.50 10.98 16.36
C GLY A 161 -3.20 12.33 16.55
N ILE A 162 -3.88 12.47 17.69
CA ILE A 162 -4.66 13.67 18.04
C ILE A 162 -3.80 14.81 18.61
N VAL A 163 -2.56 14.53 19.03
CA VAL A 163 -1.62 15.54 19.50
C VAL A 163 -0.46 15.66 18.51
N HIS A 164 -0.21 16.88 18.04
CA HIS A 164 0.90 17.23 17.16
C HIS A 164 1.89 18.12 17.89
N LYS A 165 3.17 17.99 17.54
CA LYS A 165 4.22 18.83 18.10
C LYS A 165 4.31 20.14 17.32
N LYS A 166 3.62 21.16 17.83
CA LYS A 166 3.64 22.53 17.28
C LYS A 166 4.83 23.39 17.75
N SER A 167 5.62 22.92 18.71
CA SER A 167 6.83 23.64 19.18
C SER A 167 8.06 23.46 18.28
N GLY A 168 7.92 22.77 17.15
CA GLY A 168 8.99 22.46 16.23
C GLY A 168 10.01 21.45 16.80
N LEU A 169 10.45 20.50 15.98
CA LEU A 169 11.50 19.54 16.33
C LEU A 169 12.48 19.43 15.18
N ALA A 170 13.75 19.18 15.50
CA ALA A 170 14.72 18.75 14.50
C ALA A 170 14.35 17.35 13.98
N TRP A 171 14.57 17.13 12.68
CA TRP A 171 14.52 15.80 12.10
C TRP A 171 15.60 14.92 12.73
N CYS A 172 16.83 15.44 12.79
CA CYS A 172 17.91 14.97 13.66
C CYS A 172 18.85 16.14 14.00
N THR A 173 19.62 16.03 15.08
CA THR A 173 20.62 17.05 15.44
C THR A 173 21.83 16.97 14.49
N GLU A 174 22.64 18.04 14.44
CA GLU A 174 23.92 18.03 13.69
C GLU A 174 24.91 16.98 14.22
N SER A 175 24.78 16.60 15.50
CA SER A 175 25.60 15.56 16.12
C SER A 175 25.17 14.14 15.77
N ALA A 176 24.01 13.96 15.13
CA ALA A 176 23.51 12.65 14.73
C ALA A 176 24.30 12.11 13.53
N THR A 177 24.65 10.82 13.50
CA THR A 177 25.27 10.21 12.29
C THR A 177 24.34 10.39 11.09
N GLY A 178 23.03 10.34 11.34
CA GLY A 178 22.00 10.54 10.33
C GLY A 178 21.94 11.93 9.72
N PHE A 179 22.67 12.94 10.23
CA PHE A 179 22.67 14.29 9.66
C PHE A 179 23.19 14.27 8.22
N GLU A 180 24.42 13.79 8.00
CA GLU A 180 25.06 13.77 6.66
C GLU A 180 24.94 12.43 5.93
N THR A 181 24.51 11.36 6.62
CA THR A 181 24.45 10.02 6.02
C THR A 181 23.42 9.96 4.89
N LYS A 182 23.82 9.38 3.74
CA LYS A 182 22.91 9.05 2.63
C LYS A 182 22.08 7.82 2.97
N ILE A 183 20.75 7.97 2.98
CA ILE A 183 19.80 6.91 3.32
C ILE A 183 18.88 6.67 2.12
N SER A 184 19.39 5.96 1.12
CA SER A 184 18.70 5.79 -0.18
C SER A 184 17.33 5.11 -0.07
N ALA A 185 17.09 4.34 0.99
CA ALA A 185 15.82 3.66 1.24
C ALA A 185 14.74 4.59 1.83
N LEU A 186 15.10 5.76 2.38
CA LEU A 186 14.15 6.75 2.89
C LEU A 186 13.89 7.87 1.87
N VAL A 187 13.74 7.54 0.58
CA VAL A 187 13.53 8.54 -0.47
C VAL A 187 12.15 8.34 -1.10
N GLY A 188 11.25 9.30 -0.88
CA GLY A 188 9.90 9.33 -1.45
C GLY A 188 9.45 10.74 -1.80
N ASP A 189 8.38 10.83 -2.59
CA ASP A 189 7.63 12.05 -2.88
C ASP A 189 6.13 11.86 -2.58
N GLU A 190 5.29 12.82 -2.96
CA GLU A 190 3.85 12.81 -2.67
C GLU A 190 3.11 11.58 -3.25
N THR A 191 3.65 10.96 -4.29
CA THR A 191 2.95 9.93 -5.09
C THR A 191 3.81 8.69 -5.43
N SER A 192 5.12 8.72 -5.18
CA SER A 192 6.05 7.67 -5.58
C SER A 192 7.24 7.48 -4.62
N GLY A 193 7.99 6.40 -4.82
CA GLY A 193 9.15 6.05 -4.00
C GLY A 193 8.76 5.37 -2.69
N TYR A 194 9.24 5.90 -1.57
CA TYR A 194 8.95 5.40 -0.23
C TYR A 194 7.62 5.95 0.30
N MET A 195 6.57 5.11 0.27
CA MET A 195 5.16 5.49 0.44
C MET A 195 4.50 5.03 1.75
N ASP A 196 5.24 4.27 2.57
CA ASP A 196 4.81 3.75 3.86
C ASP A 196 5.98 3.91 4.83
N GLY A 197 5.78 4.70 5.89
CA GLY A 197 6.84 5.04 6.84
C GLY A 197 6.98 4.06 8.01
N SER A 198 6.19 2.98 8.03
CA SER A 198 6.08 2.09 9.20
C SER A 198 7.38 1.37 9.57
N ASP A 199 8.26 1.11 8.59
CA ASP A 199 9.60 0.55 8.77
C ASP A 199 10.71 1.63 8.76
N GLY A 200 10.36 2.91 8.68
CA GLY A 200 11.32 3.99 8.46
C GLY A 200 12.35 4.14 9.58
N TRP A 201 11.96 3.85 10.81
CA TRP A 201 12.89 3.83 11.95
C TRP A 201 13.90 2.67 11.87
N GLU A 202 13.47 1.51 11.38
CA GLU A 202 14.37 0.36 11.20
C GLU A 202 15.39 0.65 10.11
N ILE A 203 14.94 1.22 8.98
CA ILE A 203 15.82 1.67 7.90
C ILE A 203 16.82 2.72 8.41
N LEU A 204 16.36 3.70 9.21
CA LEU A 204 17.23 4.73 9.77
C LEU A 204 18.31 4.12 10.68
N LYS A 205 17.95 3.17 11.55
CA LYS A 205 18.90 2.48 12.44
C LYS A 205 19.92 1.64 11.69
N GLU A 206 19.50 1.01 10.59
CA GLU A 206 20.42 0.25 9.74
C GLU A 206 21.45 1.17 9.09
N ALA A 207 21.03 2.37 8.66
CA ALA A 207 21.91 3.34 8.03
C ALA A 207 22.76 4.15 9.04
N CYS A 208 22.27 4.38 10.26
CA CYS A 208 22.86 5.30 11.23
C CYS A 208 23.13 4.59 12.56
N SER A 209 24.41 4.29 12.83
CA SER A 209 24.81 3.48 13.98
C SER A 209 24.43 4.06 15.35
N ASP A 210 24.26 5.38 15.46
CA ASP A 210 23.89 6.04 16.72
C ASP A 210 22.37 6.11 16.95
N ALA A 211 21.53 5.86 15.95
CA ALA A 211 20.08 6.03 16.08
C ALA A 211 19.47 5.13 17.17
N ALA A 212 19.99 3.92 17.34
CA ALA A 212 19.53 3.01 18.38
C ALA A 212 20.04 3.38 19.79
N SER A 213 21.29 3.85 19.90
CA SER A 213 21.91 4.16 21.19
C SER A 213 21.59 5.56 21.70
N ASN A 214 21.35 6.51 20.79
CA ASN A 214 21.15 7.93 21.07
C ASN A 214 19.86 8.47 20.38
N PRO A 215 18.68 7.90 20.65
CA PRO A 215 17.44 8.30 19.99
C PRO A 215 17.05 9.77 20.25
N GLU A 216 17.59 10.41 21.29
CA GLU A 216 17.45 11.84 21.57
C GLU A 216 18.06 12.74 20.49
N ASN A 217 19.03 12.24 19.72
CA ASN A 217 19.58 12.93 18.56
C ASN A 217 18.62 12.94 17.36
N TYR A 218 17.48 12.26 17.46
CA TYR A 218 16.45 12.14 16.41
C TYR A 218 15.08 12.62 16.92
N PRO A 219 14.91 13.91 17.25
CA PRO A 219 13.76 14.36 18.03
C PRO A 219 12.40 14.11 17.35
N ALA A 220 12.27 14.39 16.05
CA ALA A 220 11.04 14.15 15.30
C ALA A 220 10.65 12.66 15.27
N TRP A 221 11.63 11.78 15.08
CA TRP A 221 11.42 10.33 15.12
C TRP A 221 10.99 9.86 16.50
N ASN A 222 11.71 10.30 17.52
CA ASN A 222 11.43 9.93 18.91
C ASN A 222 10.06 10.42 19.37
N TYR A 223 9.60 11.58 18.88
CA TYR A 223 8.23 12.06 19.13
C TYR A 223 7.18 11.03 18.68
N SER A 224 7.34 10.48 17.47
CA SER A 224 6.41 9.48 16.95
C SER A 224 6.52 8.13 17.66
N LEU A 225 7.75 7.66 17.91
CA LEU A 225 8.01 6.39 18.62
C LEU A 225 7.47 6.40 20.06
N THR A 226 7.48 7.56 20.72
CA THR A 226 6.97 7.73 22.10
C THR A 226 5.53 8.22 22.15
N TYR A 227 4.86 8.42 21.00
CA TYR A 227 3.51 8.96 20.94
C TYR A 227 2.53 8.16 21.81
N ALA A 228 2.54 6.82 21.69
CA ALA A 228 1.66 5.96 22.48
C ALA A 228 1.85 6.14 23.99
N LYS A 229 3.11 6.07 24.45
CA LYS A 229 3.47 6.25 25.87
C LYS A 229 3.02 7.62 26.39
N ASN A 230 3.30 8.68 25.64
CA ASN A 230 3.00 10.05 26.06
C ASN A 230 1.49 10.35 26.09
N ASN A 231 0.68 9.58 25.37
CA ASN A 231 -0.77 9.74 25.29
C ASN A 231 -1.54 8.65 26.05
N GLY A 232 -0.86 7.83 26.86
CA GLY A 232 -1.47 6.80 27.69
C GLY A 232 -2.16 5.70 26.88
N LEU A 233 -1.61 5.35 25.72
CA LEU A 233 -2.12 4.26 24.88
C LEU A 233 -1.55 2.91 25.34
N THR A 234 -2.40 1.89 25.36
CA THR A 234 -2.07 0.55 25.86
C THR A 234 -2.55 -0.53 24.88
N GLY A 235 -2.19 -1.80 25.15
CA GLY A 235 -2.59 -2.92 24.29
C GLY A 235 -2.03 -2.77 22.88
N ASP A 236 -2.85 -3.07 21.87
CA ASP A 236 -2.43 -2.98 20.47
C ASP A 236 -2.00 -1.57 20.06
N LEU A 237 -2.59 -0.54 20.68
CA LEU A 237 -2.28 0.87 20.41
C LEU A 237 -0.97 1.36 21.04
N ALA A 238 -0.30 0.53 21.85
CA ALA A 238 0.96 0.86 22.50
C ALA A 238 2.15 0.96 21.51
N THR A 239 2.01 0.40 20.30
CA THR A 239 3.08 0.29 19.30
C THR A 239 2.58 0.63 17.89
N GLY A 240 3.51 0.71 16.93
CA GLY A 240 3.19 0.94 15.51
C GLY A 240 2.98 2.41 15.13
N TRP A 241 3.44 3.34 15.97
CA TRP A 241 3.43 4.77 15.68
C TRP A 241 4.75 5.20 15.08
N TYR A 242 4.68 5.95 13.98
CA TYR A 242 5.85 6.35 13.21
C TYR A 242 5.70 7.76 12.62
N LEU A 243 6.84 8.31 12.22
CA LEU A 243 6.93 9.58 11.51
C LEU A 243 6.50 9.31 10.04
N PRO A 244 5.45 9.98 9.53
CA PRO A 244 4.90 9.66 8.21
C PRO A 244 5.88 9.92 7.07
N THR A 245 5.72 9.20 5.97
CA THR A 245 6.29 9.60 4.67
C THR A 245 5.64 10.89 4.16
N VAL A 246 6.27 11.53 3.17
CA VAL A 246 5.68 12.72 2.53
C VAL A 246 4.37 12.39 1.80
N ALA A 247 4.22 11.17 1.25
CA ALA A 247 2.98 10.68 0.67
C ALA A 247 1.85 10.52 1.70
N GLU A 248 2.17 10.02 2.89
CA GLU A 248 1.20 9.92 3.99
C GLU A 248 0.80 11.31 4.50
N LEU A 249 1.75 12.25 4.63
CA LEU A 249 1.42 13.65 4.90
C LEU A 249 0.51 14.24 3.82
N TYR A 250 0.79 13.95 2.54
CA TYR A 250 -0.02 14.44 1.43
C TYR A 250 -1.44 13.87 1.46
N THR A 251 -1.58 12.59 1.84
CA THR A 251 -2.88 11.97 2.10
C THR A 251 -3.65 12.69 3.22
N ILE A 252 -2.97 13.08 4.30
CA ILE A 252 -3.58 13.87 5.38
C ILE A 252 -4.00 15.24 4.85
N TYR A 253 -3.14 15.92 4.08
CA TYR A 253 -3.45 17.21 3.47
C TYR A 253 -4.70 17.15 2.58
N GLN A 254 -4.81 16.13 1.72
CA GLN A 254 -5.98 15.93 0.84
C GLN A 254 -7.29 15.75 1.64
N ASN A 255 -7.20 15.19 2.84
CA ASN A 255 -8.34 14.92 3.72
C ASN A 255 -8.44 15.90 4.90
N LYS A 256 -7.65 16.98 4.89
CA LYS A 256 -7.41 17.86 6.05
C LYS A 256 -8.70 18.40 6.65
N THR A 257 -9.66 18.82 5.83
CA THR A 257 -10.94 19.37 6.32
C THR A 257 -11.68 18.38 7.23
N ALA A 258 -11.92 17.15 6.75
CA ALA A 258 -12.63 16.13 7.53
C ALA A 258 -11.83 15.66 8.75
N VAL A 259 -10.50 15.58 8.59
CA VAL A 259 -9.59 15.19 9.68
C VAL A 259 -9.58 16.26 10.77
N ASP A 260 -9.48 17.55 10.43
CA ASP A 260 -9.46 18.66 11.40
C ASP A 260 -10.79 18.86 12.10
N GLU A 261 -11.92 18.67 11.41
CA GLU A 261 -13.24 18.64 12.05
C GLU A 261 -13.30 17.56 13.15
N SER A 262 -12.75 16.39 12.85
CA SER A 262 -12.72 15.27 13.78
C SER A 262 -11.71 15.50 14.93
N LEU A 263 -10.50 15.96 14.61
CA LEU A 263 -9.50 16.34 15.62
C LEU A 263 -10.06 17.38 16.61
N SER A 264 -10.78 18.38 16.11
CA SER A 264 -11.44 19.39 16.95
C SER A 264 -12.46 18.77 17.90
N LYS A 265 -13.32 17.85 17.42
CA LYS A 265 -14.28 17.11 18.26
C LYS A 265 -13.59 16.24 19.32
N ALA A 266 -12.42 15.68 19.00
CA ALA A 266 -11.62 14.87 19.91
C ALA A 266 -10.84 15.69 20.96
N GLY A 267 -10.86 17.02 20.87
CA GLY A 267 -10.00 17.89 21.68
C GLY A 267 -8.52 17.81 21.30
N GLY A 268 -8.23 17.34 20.07
CA GLY A 268 -6.90 17.26 19.51
C GLY A 268 -6.44 18.56 18.87
N SER A 269 -5.18 18.58 18.43
CA SER A 269 -4.59 19.66 17.66
C SER A 269 -4.91 19.51 16.17
N THR A 270 -5.51 20.51 15.55
CA THR A 270 -5.70 20.59 14.10
C THR A 270 -4.40 20.90 13.37
N PHE A 271 -4.36 20.57 12.08
CA PHE A 271 -3.26 20.92 11.20
C PHE A 271 -3.26 22.41 10.86
N ASP A 272 -2.19 23.10 11.27
CA ASP A 272 -1.95 24.49 10.87
C ASP A 272 -1.33 24.60 9.46
N ASN A 273 -1.19 25.83 8.96
CA ASN A 273 -0.59 26.17 7.67
C ASN A 273 0.96 26.15 7.66
N TYR A 274 1.58 25.33 8.51
CA TYR A 274 3.03 25.21 8.66
C TYR A 274 3.60 23.98 7.93
N ASN A 275 4.91 23.81 8.03
CA ASN A 275 5.64 22.69 7.44
C ASN A 275 5.61 21.51 8.40
N TYR A 276 5.35 20.31 7.89
CA TYR A 276 5.41 19.07 8.67
C TYR A 276 6.56 18.21 8.17
N TRP A 277 7.34 17.68 9.11
CA TRP A 277 8.39 16.73 8.81
C TRP A 277 7.80 15.41 8.30
N SER A 278 8.41 14.89 7.24
CA SER A 278 8.30 13.48 6.88
C SER A 278 9.54 12.70 7.32
N CYS A 279 9.47 11.37 7.31
CA CYS A 279 10.62 10.49 7.49
C CYS A 279 11.56 10.45 6.28
N CYS A 280 11.17 11.04 5.13
CA CYS A 280 11.92 10.94 3.89
C CYS A 280 13.11 11.92 3.85
N GLN A 281 14.28 11.46 3.41
CA GLN A 281 15.44 12.28 3.10
C GLN A 281 15.30 12.97 1.73
N TYR A 282 15.88 14.16 1.58
CA TYR A 282 16.02 14.79 0.26
C TYR A 282 17.14 14.11 -0.54
N PRO A 283 16.87 13.59 -1.76
CA PRO A 283 17.80 12.69 -2.46
C PRO A 283 19.09 13.36 -2.94
N SER A 284 19.08 14.69 -3.13
CA SER A 284 20.22 15.42 -3.71
C SER A 284 21.08 16.15 -2.67
N ASN A 285 20.62 16.25 -1.43
CA ASN A 285 21.39 16.86 -0.35
C ASN A 285 21.06 16.17 0.98
N TYR A 286 22.05 15.49 1.56
CA TYR A 286 21.84 14.52 2.62
C TYR A 286 21.63 15.15 3.99
N ASP A 287 22.08 16.39 4.20
CA ASP A 287 21.76 17.19 5.38
C ASP A 287 20.29 17.68 5.38
N ARG A 288 19.50 17.40 4.34
CA ARG A 288 18.08 17.80 4.23
C ARG A 288 17.13 16.62 4.31
N ALA A 289 15.96 16.89 4.90
CA ALA A 289 14.80 16.01 4.88
C ALA A 289 13.61 16.66 4.17
N ARG A 290 12.69 15.84 3.67
CA ARG A 290 11.47 16.27 3.00
C ARG A 290 10.45 16.76 4.02
N VAL A 291 9.75 17.81 3.64
CA VAL A 291 8.62 18.39 4.37
C VAL A 291 7.42 18.53 3.44
N LEU A 292 6.22 18.50 4.01
CA LEU A 292 5.02 18.94 3.31
C LEU A 292 4.57 20.30 3.85
N PHE A 293 4.25 21.22 2.95
CA PHE A 293 3.73 22.54 3.27
C PHE A 293 2.20 22.50 3.34
N PHE A 294 1.64 22.51 4.55
CA PHE A 294 0.18 22.34 4.72
C PHE A 294 -0.65 23.55 4.27
N TYR A 295 -0.03 24.69 3.94
CA TYR A 295 -0.73 25.85 3.38
C TYR A 295 -1.11 25.69 1.91
N ASN A 296 -0.42 24.83 1.14
CA ASN A 296 -0.69 24.62 -0.28
C ASN A 296 -0.50 23.17 -0.77
N GLY A 297 -0.11 22.25 0.11
CA GLY A 297 0.08 20.84 -0.19
C GLY A 297 1.36 20.53 -0.97
N SER A 298 2.26 21.49 -1.15
CA SER A 298 3.48 21.27 -1.92
C SER A 298 4.60 20.68 -1.07
N MET A 299 5.38 19.78 -1.67
CA MET A 299 6.58 19.22 -1.07
C MET A 299 7.78 20.18 -1.13
N GLY A 300 8.50 20.28 -0.01
CA GLY A 300 9.76 21.00 0.11
C GLY A 300 10.88 20.13 0.71
N SER A 301 11.97 20.79 1.11
CA SER A 301 12.99 20.20 1.97
C SER A 301 13.60 21.26 2.87
N ASN A 302 14.02 20.88 4.07
CA ASN A 302 14.73 21.74 5.03
C ASN A 302 15.94 21.00 5.60
N SER A 303 16.92 21.73 6.12
CA SER A 303 18.07 21.15 6.85
C SER A 303 17.57 20.34 8.05
N LYS A 304 18.16 19.19 8.35
CA LYS A 304 17.62 18.24 9.34
C LYS A 304 17.64 18.77 10.77
N ASP A 305 18.54 19.68 11.09
CA ASP A 305 18.79 20.27 12.41
C ASP A 305 17.79 21.38 12.80
N ILE A 306 17.05 21.93 11.84
CA ILE A 306 16.11 23.02 12.14
C ILE A 306 14.98 22.56 13.06
N ASN A 307 14.60 23.41 14.01
CA ASN A 307 13.65 23.07 15.06
C ASN A 307 12.31 23.82 14.96
N PHE A 308 11.87 24.21 13.77
CA PHE A 308 10.61 24.95 13.57
C PHE A 308 9.55 24.22 12.73
N ASN A 309 9.85 23.02 12.21
CA ASN A 309 8.86 22.20 11.51
C ASN A 309 8.06 21.34 12.48
N TYR A 310 6.77 21.17 12.22
CA TYR A 310 5.86 20.42 13.06
C TYR A 310 5.96 18.92 12.82
N VAL A 311 5.49 18.14 13.79
CA VAL A 311 5.51 16.68 13.73
C VAL A 311 4.15 16.13 14.11
N CYS A 312 3.62 15.24 13.27
CA CYS A 312 2.50 14.36 13.60
C CYS A 312 2.99 12.91 13.59
N SER A 313 2.21 12.03 14.22
CA SER A 313 2.49 10.60 14.30
C SER A 313 1.36 9.86 13.64
N VAL A 314 1.68 8.90 12.79
CA VAL A 314 0.68 8.07 12.10
C VAL A 314 0.83 6.60 12.49
N ARG A 315 -0.20 5.82 12.21
CA ARG A 315 -0.25 4.38 12.45
C ARG A 315 -1.21 3.71 11.46
N ALA A 316 -0.86 2.52 11.00
CA ALA A 316 -1.76 1.66 10.24
C ALA A 316 -2.79 0.96 11.15
N PHE A 317 -4.02 0.81 10.67
CA PHE A 317 -5.12 0.15 11.38
C PHE A 317 -5.73 -0.97 10.53
N ASN A 318 -5.93 -2.13 11.17
CA ASN A 318 -6.48 -3.37 10.61
C ASN A 318 -7.81 -3.70 11.31
#